data_AF-A0A8B7DGI8-F1
#
_entry.id   AF-A0A8B7DGI8-F1
#
_cell.length_a   1.000
_cell.length_b   1.000
_cell.length_c   1.000
_cell.angle_alpha   90.00
_cell.angle_beta   90.00
_cell.angle_gamma   90.00
#
_symmetry.space_group_name_H-M   'P 1'
#
loop_
_entity.id
_entity.type
_entity.pdbx_description
1 polymer ?
#
loop_
_entity_poly.entity_id
_entity_poly.type
_entity_poly.pdbx_seq_one_letter_code
_entity_poly.pdbx_strand_id
1 'polypeptide(L)'
;MLVNAAEIAKDLEIPPTFEAEPRLRRRKKQFAYEAEDEPVQDPKQNFKVNFFFAILDTAIRSVEERFEQMRTIESVFGFLYHIHGLQSKTSQEILECCMKLESALQHGDNRDLVASDLCGELQSIARRLSEETKSPQDVFRFILCQNLEDSLPNLCIALRILLILPVSVASGERSFSKLKLIKTYIRSSMCQDRLVGLATLSIEHKLADKLDLKDLVIDFAQKKARKVQF
;
A
#
# COMPACT_ATOMS: atom_id res chain seq x y z
N MET A 1 -11.81 2.79 25.89
CA MET A 1 -12.68 1.70 26.40
C MET A 1 -11.86 0.42 26.39
N LEU A 2 -11.40 -0.01 27.56
CA LEU A 2 -10.83 -1.36 27.72
C LEU A 2 -12.02 -2.29 28.00
N VAL A 3 -12.56 -2.91 26.95
CA VAL A 3 -13.56 -3.97 27.11
C VAL A 3 -12.85 -5.18 27.73
N ASN A 4 -13.46 -5.81 28.72
CA ASN A 4 -12.85 -6.95 29.40
C ASN A 4 -12.77 -8.13 28.42
N ALA A 5 -11.62 -8.81 28.33
CA ALA A 5 -11.43 -9.91 27.38
C ALA A 5 -12.47 -11.03 27.56
N ALA A 6 -12.99 -11.20 28.78
CA ALA A 6 -14.07 -12.14 29.08
C ALA A 6 -15.43 -11.73 28.48
N GLU A 7 -15.70 -10.42 28.34
CA GLU A 7 -16.91 -9.92 27.70
C GLU A 7 -16.86 -10.16 26.19
N ILE A 8 -15.71 -9.89 25.56
CA ILE A 8 -15.48 -10.17 24.13
C ILE A 8 -15.61 -11.67 23.83
N ALA A 9 -15.05 -12.53 24.68
CA ALA A 9 -15.17 -13.97 24.53
C ALA A 9 -16.66 -14.40 24.59
N LYS A 10 -17.43 -13.83 25.52
CA LYS A 10 -18.86 -14.09 25.65
C LYS A 10 -19.66 -13.63 24.43
N ASP A 11 -19.34 -12.46 23.88
CA ASP A 11 -19.97 -11.92 22.67
C ASP A 11 -19.65 -12.78 21.42
N LEU A 12 -18.50 -13.45 21.41
CA LEU A 12 -18.07 -14.34 20.33
C LEU A 12 -18.50 -15.81 20.55
N GLU A 13 -19.30 -16.08 21.58
CA GLU A 13 -19.72 -17.45 21.98
C GLU A 13 -18.54 -18.38 22.30
N ILE A 14 -17.40 -17.83 22.71
CA ILE A 14 -16.19 -18.58 23.11
C ILE A 14 -16.15 -18.69 24.63
N PRO A 15 -15.87 -19.88 25.20
CA PRO A 15 -15.72 -20.03 26.64
C PRO A 15 -14.60 -19.12 27.18
N PRO A 16 -14.84 -18.29 28.21
CA PRO A 16 -13.84 -17.37 28.74
C PRO A 16 -12.79 -18.06 29.63
N THR A 17 -12.88 -19.38 29.80
CA THR A 17 -11.99 -20.20 30.63
C THR A 17 -11.21 -21.18 29.78
N PHE A 18 -9.92 -21.33 30.08
CA PHE A 18 -9.10 -22.37 29.49
C PHE A 18 -9.44 -23.72 30.11
N GLU A 19 -10.04 -24.62 29.32
CA GLU A 19 -10.31 -25.99 29.76
C GLU A 19 -9.00 -26.78 29.84
N ALA A 20 -8.92 -27.70 30.82
CA ALA A 20 -7.75 -28.57 30.95
C ALA A 20 -7.71 -29.56 29.76
N GLU A 21 -6.70 -29.44 28.90
CA GLU A 21 -6.51 -30.37 27.79
C GLU A 21 -6.19 -31.79 28.28
N PRO A 22 -6.62 -32.84 27.54
CA PRO A 22 -6.21 -34.21 27.84
C PRO A 22 -4.69 -34.36 27.71
N ARG A 23 -4.08 -35.16 28.60
CA ARG A 23 -2.62 -35.38 28.64
C ARG A 23 -2.05 -35.65 27.25
N LEU A 24 -1.15 -34.79 26.78
CA LEU A 24 -0.43 -34.99 25.53
C LEU A 24 0.37 -36.30 25.60
N ARG A 25 0.10 -37.21 24.66
CA ARG A 25 0.72 -38.53 24.60
C ARG A 25 2.19 -38.38 24.18
N ARG A 26 3.12 -38.71 25.08
CA ARG A 26 4.56 -38.73 24.77
C ARG A 26 4.84 -39.75 23.67
N ARG A 27 5.54 -39.33 22.62
CA ARG A 27 6.01 -40.23 21.56
C ARG A 27 7.28 -40.94 22.04
N LYS A 28 7.33 -42.27 21.89
CA LYS A 28 8.52 -43.04 22.26
C LYS A 28 9.65 -42.72 21.28
N LYS A 29 10.81 -42.33 21.80
CA LYS A 29 11.99 -42.02 20.99
C LYS A 29 12.69 -43.28 20.52
N GLN A 30 13.37 -43.17 19.39
CA GLN A 30 14.18 -44.25 18.82
C GLN A 30 15.59 -44.28 19.44
N PHE A 31 16.15 -43.11 19.79
CA PHE A 31 17.50 -42.98 20.33
C PHE A 31 17.52 -42.26 21.68
N ALA A 32 18.41 -42.71 22.57
CA ALA A 32 18.50 -42.20 23.95
C ALA A 32 19.18 -40.83 24.10
N TYR A 33 19.84 -40.33 23.04
CA TYR A 33 20.52 -39.03 23.05
C TYR A 33 19.65 -37.86 22.56
N GLU A 34 18.44 -38.13 22.07
CA GLU A 34 17.51 -37.09 21.64
C GLU A 34 16.96 -36.35 22.88
N ALA A 35 16.94 -35.01 22.86
CA ALA A 35 16.36 -34.17 23.92
C ALA A 35 14.83 -34.34 23.99
N GLU A 36 14.23 -34.32 25.20
CA GLU A 36 12.77 -34.43 25.36
C GLU A 36 12.10 -33.13 24.92
N ASP A 37 11.24 -33.21 23.91
CA ASP A 37 10.29 -32.13 23.66
C ASP A 37 9.35 -32.06 24.87
N GLU A 38 9.45 -30.96 25.62
CA GLU A 38 8.51 -30.62 26.68
C GLU A 38 7.40 -29.75 26.10
N PRO A 39 6.27 -30.34 25.67
CA PRO A 39 5.15 -29.52 25.22
C PRO A 39 4.61 -28.70 26.39
N VAL A 40 4.16 -27.48 26.08
CA VAL A 40 3.50 -26.60 27.04
C VAL A 40 2.21 -27.28 27.52
N GLN A 41 2.20 -27.75 28.76
CA GLN A 41 1.06 -28.51 29.31
C GLN A 41 -0.07 -27.62 29.83
N ASP A 42 0.22 -26.38 30.21
CA ASP A 42 -0.78 -25.42 30.68
C ASP A 42 -1.48 -24.77 29.46
N PRO A 43 -2.80 -24.97 29.28
CA PRO A 43 -3.56 -24.39 28.16
C PRO A 43 -3.47 -22.86 28.10
N LYS A 44 -3.36 -22.19 29.25
CA LYS A 44 -3.17 -20.74 29.31
C LYS A 44 -1.81 -20.33 28.75
N GLN A 45 -0.76 -21.05 29.13
CA GLN A 45 0.60 -20.84 28.62
C GLN A 45 0.67 -21.19 27.11
N ASN A 46 -0.02 -22.23 26.67
CA ASN A 46 -0.11 -22.64 25.27
C ASN A 46 -0.75 -21.54 24.41
N PHE A 47 -1.91 -21.03 24.81
CA PHE A 47 -2.55 -19.88 24.17
C PHE A 47 -1.65 -18.64 24.15
N LYS A 48 -0.97 -18.36 25.27
CA LYS A 48 -0.08 -17.21 25.39
C LYS A 48 1.08 -17.28 24.39
N VAL A 49 1.74 -18.43 24.27
CA VAL A 49 2.92 -18.61 23.43
C VAL A 49 2.55 -18.77 21.96
N ASN A 50 1.65 -19.69 21.64
CA ASN A 50 1.41 -20.10 20.25
C ASN A 50 0.40 -19.21 19.53
N PHE A 51 -0.43 -18.46 20.26
CA PHE A 51 -1.43 -17.58 19.66
C PHE A 51 -1.14 -16.11 19.99
N PHE A 52 -1.16 -15.73 21.27
CA PHE A 52 -1.09 -14.33 21.65
C PHE A 52 0.26 -13.68 21.28
N PHE A 53 1.37 -14.29 21.67
CA PHE A 53 2.70 -13.79 21.30
C PHE A 53 2.94 -13.87 19.80
N ALA A 54 2.54 -14.95 19.13
CA ALA A 54 2.64 -15.05 17.68
C ALA A 54 1.93 -13.88 16.95
N ILE A 55 0.75 -13.48 17.41
CA ILE A 55 0.02 -12.32 16.87
C ILE A 55 0.74 -11.01 17.17
N LEU A 56 1.20 -10.82 18.41
CA LEU A 56 1.94 -9.62 18.79
C LEU A 56 3.23 -9.47 18.00
N ASP A 57 4.02 -10.54 17.88
CA ASP A 57 5.26 -10.56 17.12
C ASP A 57 5.00 -10.29 15.64
N THR A 58 3.92 -10.84 15.08
CA THR A 58 3.52 -10.54 13.70
C THR A 58 3.12 -9.07 13.54
N ALA A 59 2.37 -8.51 14.49
CA ALA A 59 1.99 -7.11 14.47
C ALA A 59 3.22 -6.19 14.59
N ILE A 60 4.14 -6.48 15.52
CA ILE A 60 5.39 -5.74 15.70
C ILE A 60 6.23 -5.83 14.43
N ARG A 61 6.49 -7.04 13.92
CA ARG A 61 7.31 -7.25 12.73
C ARG A 61 6.73 -6.55 11.50
N SER A 62 5.42 -6.62 11.29
CA SER A 62 4.77 -5.92 10.16
C SER A 62 4.88 -4.40 10.26
N VAL A 63 4.86 -3.84 11.48
CA VAL A 63 5.09 -2.41 11.71
C VAL A 63 6.54 -2.04 11.45
N GLU A 64 7.48 -2.84 11.96
CA GLU A 64 8.92 -2.64 11.78
C GLU A 64 9.33 -2.73 10.30
N GLU A 65 8.90 -3.78 9.58
CA GLU A 65 9.14 -3.96 8.15
C GLU A 65 8.64 -2.75 7.35
N ARG A 66 7.46 -2.22 7.67
CA ARG A 66 6.91 -1.03 7.01
C ARG A 66 7.74 0.22 7.28
N PHE A 67 8.22 0.43 8.51
CA PHE A 67 9.09 1.57 8.81
C PHE A 67 10.44 1.46 8.10
N GLU A 68 10.98 0.25 7.97
CA GLU A 68 12.23 0.02 7.24
C GLU A 68 12.08 0.31 5.74
N GLN A 69 10.98 -0.13 5.14
CA GLN A 69 10.63 0.23 3.77
C GLN A 69 10.47 1.75 3.60
N MET A 70 9.84 2.42 4.56
CA MET A 70 9.66 3.88 4.52
C MET A 70 10.99 4.62 4.62
N ARG A 71 11.92 4.16 5.47
CA ARG A 71 13.31 4.66 5.52
C ARG A 71 14.05 4.46 4.20
N THR A 72 13.86 3.30 3.57
CA THR A 72 14.45 3.03 2.25
C THR A 72 13.93 4.03 1.20
N ILE A 73 12.61 4.24 1.15
CA ILE A 73 11.99 5.23 0.24
C ILE A 73 12.48 6.65 0.55
N GLU A 74 12.58 7.02 1.83
CA GLU A 74 13.09 8.32 2.25
C GLU A 74 14.57 8.53 1.86
N SER A 75 15.40 7.50 1.93
CA SER A 75 16.80 7.61 1.48
C SER A 75 16.95 7.81 -0.03
N VAL A 76 16.01 7.30 -0.84
CA VAL A 76 16.01 7.41 -2.30
C VAL A 76 15.31 8.68 -2.78
N PHE A 77 14.09 8.96 -2.29
CA PHE A 77 13.24 10.06 -2.75
C PHE A 77 13.26 11.29 -1.83
N GLY A 78 13.85 11.20 -0.64
CA GLY A 78 13.78 12.24 0.39
C GLY A 78 14.27 13.61 -0.07
N PHE A 79 15.26 13.65 -0.97
CA PHE A 79 15.77 14.91 -1.50
C PHE A 79 14.73 15.70 -2.31
N LEU A 80 13.71 15.05 -2.89
CA LEU A 80 12.61 15.69 -3.61
C LEU A 80 11.63 16.44 -2.68
N TYR A 81 11.64 16.15 -1.37
CA TYR A 81 10.90 16.93 -0.38
C TYR A 81 11.61 18.25 -0.03
N HIS A 82 12.91 18.34 -0.32
CA HIS A 82 13.75 19.48 0.06
C HIS A 82 14.39 20.15 -1.17
N ILE A 83 13.63 20.34 -2.24
CA ILE A 83 14.13 20.91 -3.50
C ILE A 83 14.69 22.33 -3.32
N HIS A 84 14.10 23.15 -2.43
CA HIS A 84 14.63 24.47 -2.07
C HIS A 84 16.03 24.39 -1.45
N GLY A 85 16.27 23.39 -0.60
CA GLY A 85 17.56 23.14 0.02
C GLY A 85 18.63 22.62 -0.95
N LEU A 86 18.28 22.30 -2.19
CA LEU A 86 19.26 21.93 -3.22
C LEU A 86 20.02 23.14 -3.75
N GLN A 87 19.51 24.37 -3.57
CA GLN A 87 20.24 25.59 -3.99
C GLN A 87 21.56 25.78 -3.23
N SER A 88 21.63 25.32 -1.97
CA SER A 88 22.82 25.43 -1.13
C SER A 88 23.77 24.23 -1.26
N LYS A 89 23.37 23.17 -1.96
CA LYS A 89 24.20 21.98 -2.18
C LYS A 89 25.07 22.12 -3.42
N THR A 90 26.19 21.42 -3.41
CA THR A 90 27.07 21.34 -4.58
C THR A 90 26.42 20.49 -5.68
N SER A 91 26.72 20.78 -6.95
CA SER A 91 26.21 19.99 -8.10
C SER A 91 26.57 18.51 -7.99
N GLN A 92 27.68 18.18 -7.33
CA GLN A 92 28.15 16.81 -7.15
C GLN A 92 27.28 16.03 -6.15
N GLU A 93 26.88 16.65 -5.03
CA GLU A 93 25.95 16.04 -4.07
C GLU A 93 24.57 15.77 -4.68
N ILE A 94 24.08 16.70 -5.52
CA ILE A 94 22.79 16.54 -6.21
C ILE A 94 22.88 15.37 -7.20
N LEU A 95 23.99 15.28 -7.95
CA LEU A 95 24.21 14.19 -8.89
C LEU A 95 24.27 12.84 -8.18
N GLU A 96 24.94 12.74 -7.03
CA GLU A 96 24.96 11.50 -6.23
C GLU A 96 23.56 11.06 -5.79
N CYS A 97 22.70 12.00 -5.37
CA CYS A 97 21.30 11.70 -5.08
C CYS A 97 20.52 11.22 -6.32
N CYS A 98 20.74 11.87 -7.47
CA CYS A 98 20.09 11.48 -8.73
C CYS A 98 20.55 10.10 -9.20
N MET A 99 21.83 9.77 -9.04
CA MET A 99 22.38 8.45 -9.38
C MET A 99 21.79 7.35 -8.48
N LYS A 100 21.60 7.63 -7.18
CA LYS A 100 20.90 6.70 -6.27
C LYS A 100 19.47 6.44 -6.76
N LEU A 101 18.74 7.49 -7.15
CA LEU A 101 17.38 7.36 -7.68
C LEU A 101 17.36 6.57 -9.00
N GLU A 102 18.28 6.85 -9.92
CA GLU A 102 18.40 6.13 -11.19
C GLU A 102 18.65 4.64 -10.93
N SER A 103 19.57 4.31 -10.03
CA SER A 103 19.86 2.91 -9.69
C SER A 103 18.67 2.20 -9.04
N ALA A 104 17.84 2.91 -8.26
CA ALA A 104 16.65 2.36 -7.63
C ALA A 104 15.49 2.13 -8.62
N LEU A 105 15.47 2.89 -9.73
CA LEU A 105 14.46 2.82 -10.79
C LEU A 105 14.99 2.16 -12.07
N GLN A 106 16.13 1.48 -11.98
CA GLN A 106 16.69 0.68 -13.07
C GLN A 106 16.26 -0.78 -12.92
N HIS A 107 15.82 -1.39 -14.01
CA HIS A 107 15.58 -2.83 -14.08
C HIS A 107 16.23 -3.41 -15.34
N GLY A 108 17.36 -4.10 -15.15
CA GLY A 108 18.18 -4.60 -16.26
C GLY A 108 18.76 -3.44 -17.07
N ASP A 109 18.51 -3.44 -18.39
CA ASP A 109 18.99 -2.39 -19.30
C ASP A 109 18.04 -1.18 -19.40
N ASN A 110 16.82 -1.28 -18.87
CA ASN A 110 15.84 -0.20 -18.90
C ASN A 110 15.98 0.70 -17.67
N ARG A 111 15.97 2.01 -17.91
CA ARG A 111 15.99 3.05 -16.88
C ARG A 111 14.82 3.99 -17.11
N ASP A 112 14.10 4.28 -16.04
CA ASP A 112 12.95 5.22 -16.10
C ASP A 112 13.40 6.70 -16.12
N LEU A 113 14.66 6.97 -15.78
CA LEU A 113 15.22 8.32 -15.71
C LEU A 113 16.74 8.34 -15.95
N VAL A 114 17.26 9.50 -16.30
CA VAL A 114 18.69 9.76 -16.47
C VAL A 114 19.16 10.76 -15.42
N ALA A 115 20.13 10.39 -14.57
CA ALA A 115 20.56 11.20 -13.43
C ALA A 115 21.20 12.55 -13.82
N SER A 116 21.95 12.59 -14.93
CA SER A 116 22.57 13.84 -15.41
C SER A 116 21.52 14.88 -15.78
N ASP A 117 20.48 14.44 -16.48
CA ASP A 117 19.41 15.30 -16.97
C ASP A 117 18.54 15.75 -15.80
N LEU A 118 18.18 14.83 -14.90
CA LEU A 118 17.46 15.15 -13.68
C LEU A 118 18.20 16.19 -12.81
N CYS A 119 19.53 16.09 -12.69
CA CYS A 119 20.34 17.06 -11.96
C CYS A 119 20.22 18.46 -12.58
N GLY A 120 20.32 18.57 -13.91
CA GLY A 120 20.15 19.83 -14.62
C GLY A 120 18.73 20.40 -14.51
N GLU A 121 17.73 19.54 -14.59
CA GLU A 121 16.31 19.88 -14.41
C GLU A 121 16.05 20.44 -12.99
N LEU A 122 16.58 19.78 -11.96
CA LEU A 122 16.46 20.20 -10.56
C LEU A 122 17.13 21.55 -10.30
N GLN A 123 18.33 21.77 -10.83
CA GLN A 123 19.03 23.05 -10.70
C GLN A 123 18.30 24.19 -11.41
N SER A 124 17.62 23.88 -12.51
CA SER A 124 16.84 24.84 -13.29
C SER A 124 15.56 25.24 -12.56
N ILE A 125 14.86 24.27 -11.97
CA ILE A 125 13.60 24.54 -11.26
C ILE A 125 13.82 25.10 -9.86
N ALA A 126 14.90 24.70 -9.17
CA ALA A 126 15.18 25.17 -7.82
C ALA A 126 15.22 26.70 -7.74
N ARG A 127 15.76 27.38 -8.78
CA ARG A 127 15.79 28.85 -8.87
C ARG A 127 14.45 29.52 -9.18
N ARG A 128 13.49 28.76 -9.72
CA ARG A 128 12.17 29.25 -10.16
C ARG A 128 11.06 29.01 -9.14
N LEU A 129 11.34 28.19 -8.14
CA LEU A 129 10.41 27.78 -7.12
C LEU A 129 10.24 28.90 -6.08
N SER A 130 9.01 29.22 -5.68
CA SER A 130 8.73 30.19 -4.61
C SER A 130 8.77 29.53 -3.23
N GLU A 131 9.08 30.29 -2.18
CA GLU A 131 9.08 29.84 -0.76
C GLU A 131 7.77 29.16 -0.30
N GLU A 132 6.67 29.36 -1.02
CA GLU A 132 5.35 28.77 -0.73
C GLU A 132 5.23 27.30 -1.15
N THR A 133 6.07 26.83 -2.08
CA THR A 133 6.02 25.45 -2.61
C THR A 133 6.85 24.51 -1.73
N LYS A 134 6.23 24.01 -0.66
CA LYS A 134 6.93 23.18 0.34
C LYS A 134 6.76 21.67 0.10
N SER A 135 5.70 21.25 -0.58
CA SER A 135 5.43 19.84 -0.85
C SER A 135 5.81 19.44 -2.27
N PRO A 136 6.29 18.20 -2.52
CA PRO A 136 6.45 17.67 -3.87
C PRO A 136 5.18 17.77 -4.73
N GLN A 137 3.99 17.74 -4.11
CA GLN A 137 2.71 17.95 -4.79
C GLN A 137 2.56 19.37 -5.36
N ASP A 138 3.04 20.37 -4.61
CA ASP A 138 2.97 21.77 -5.02
C ASP A 138 3.97 22.03 -6.15
N VAL A 139 5.16 21.42 -6.06
CA VAL A 139 6.16 21.46 -7.13
C VAL A 139 5.62 20.83 -8.40
N PHE A 140 5.00 19.65 -8.29
CA PHE A 140 4.39 18.99 -9.44
C PHE A 140 3.26 19.85 -10.04
N ARG A 141 2.39 20.43 -9.22
CA ARG A 141 1.33 21.34 -9.68
C ARG A 141 1.90 22.59 -10.36
N PHE A 142 3.00 23.15 -9.84
CA PHE A 142 3.67 24.29 -10.45
C PHE A 142 4.19 23.96 -11.86
N ILE A 143 4.81 22.80 -12.04
CA ILE A 143 5.28 22.32 -13.36
C ILE A 143 4.12 22.23 -14.35
N LEU A 144 2.99 21.67 -13.92
CA LEU A 144 1.78 21.55 -14.76
C LEU A 144 1.20 22.92 -15.11
N CYS A 145 1.02 23.82 -14.13
CA CYS A 145 0.46 25.15 -14.36
C CYS A 145 1.33 26.02 -15.28
N GLN A 146 2.64 25.77 -15.33
CA GLN A 146 3.59 26.49 -16.17
C GLN A 146 3.86 25.79 -17.51
N ASN A 147 3.17 24.68 -17.82
CA ASN A 147 3.38 23.84 -19.01
C ASN A 147 4.86 23.45 -19.23
N LEU A 148 5.57 23.08 -18.15
CA LEU A 148 6.98 22.71 -18.18
C LEU A 148 7.21 21.19 -18.32
N GLU A 149 6.17 20.42 -18.60
CA GLU A 149 6.25 18.95 -18.69
C GLU A 149 7.29 18.48 -19.70
N ASP A 150 7.33 19.10 -20.88
CA ASP A 150 8.27 18.74 -21.95
C ASP A 150 9.70 19.18 -21.65
N SER A 151 9.87 20.19 -20.78
CA SER A 151 11.19 20.74 -20.43
C SER A 151 11.82 20.03 -19.23
N LEU A 152 11.02 19.35 -18.41
CA LEU A 152 11.45 18.69 -17.17
C LEU A 152 10.91 17.24 -17.10
N PRO A 153 11.16 16.39 -18.12
CA PRO A 153 10.56 15.07 -18.20
C PRO A 153 11.01 14.13 -17.07
N ASN A 154 12.30 14.13 -16.72
CA ASN A 154 12.83 13.23 -15.69
C ASN A 154 12.29 13.58 -14.31
N LEU A 155 12.20 14.88 -14.01
CA LEU A 155 11.62 15.37 -12.76
C LEU A 155 10.12 15.06 -12.69
N CYS A 156 9.39 15.19 -13.80
CA CYS A 156 7.98 14.81 -13.85
C CYS A 156 7.79 13.32 -13.55
N ILE A 157 8.62 12.45 -14.12
CA ILE A 157 8.57 11.00 -13.86
C ILE A 157 8.89 10.73 -12.38
N ALA A 158 9.98 11.28 -11.86
CA ALA A 158 10.37 11.10 -10.46
C ALA A 158 9.29 11.56 -9.47
N LEU A 159 8.69 12.73 -9.69
CA LEU A 159 7.59 13.26 -8.88
C LEU A 159 6.32 12.43 -9.03
N ARG A 160 5.97 11.99 -10.25
CA ARG A 160 4.81 11.11 -10.46
C ARG A 160 4.97 9.82 -9.69
N ILE A 161 6.13 9.16 -9.78
CA ILE A 161 6.45 7.94 -9.03
C ILE A 161 6.33 8.21 -7.52
N LEU A 162 6.96 9.27 -7.01
CA LEU A 162 6.89 9.64 -5.60
C LEU A 162 5.44 9.82 -5.10
N LEU A 163 4.60 10.49 -5.88
CA LEU A 163 3.23 10.81 -5.48
C LEU A 163 2.27 9.62 -5.56
N ILE A 164 2.56 8.62 -6.39
CA ILE A 164 1.78 7.37 -6.46
C ILE A 164 2.25 6.33 -5.45
N LEU A 165 3.45 6.46 -4.88
CA LEU A 165 3.94 5.53 -3.86
C LEU A 165 2.95 5.53 -2.69
N PRO A 166 2.39 4.35 -2.33
CA PRO A 166 1.42 4.26 -1.26
C PRO A 166 2.13 4.44 0.08
N VAL A 167 2.21 5.69 0.56
CA VAL A 167 2.73 6.00 1.92
C VAL A 167 1.77 5.47 3.01
N SER A 168 0.50 5.22 2.67
CA SER A 168 -0.48 4.63 3.60
C SER A 168 -1.41 3.62 2.92
N VAL A 169 -1.74 2.56 3.67
CA VAL A 169 -2.71 1.52 3.26
C VAL A 169 -4.16 2.02 3.36
N ALA A 170 -4.39 3.22 3.91
CA ALA A 170 -5.71 3.78 4.18
C ALA A 170 -6.62 3.90 2.94
N SER A 171 -6.05 4.05 1.73
CA SER A 171 -6.84 4.03 0.49
C SER A 171 -7.28 2.60 0.12
N GLY A 172 -6.40 1.62 0.31
CA GLY A 172 -6.72 0.19 0.15
C GLY A 172 -7.76 -0.27 1.17
N GLU A 173 -7.60 0.09 2.45
CA GLU A 173 -8.56 -0.25 3.51
C GLU A 173 -9.95 0.36 3.28
N ARG A 174 -10.02 1.59 2.78
CA ARG A 174 -11.29 2.20 2.36
C ARG A 174 -11.94 1.41 1.22
N SER A 175 -11.15 0.97 0.24
CA SER A 175 -11.64 0.13 -0.85
C SER A 175 -12.13 -1.23 -0.35
N PHE A 176 -11.45 -1.86 0.61
CA PHE A 176 -11.90 -3.10 1.25
C PHE A 176 -13.16 -2.93 2.09
N SER A 177 -13.33 -1.79 2.77
CA SER A 177 -14.55 -1.45 3.50
C SER A 177 -15.75 -1.34 2.53
N LYS A 178 -15.56 -0.70 1.37
CA LYS A 178 -16.57 -0.68 0.30
C LYS A 178 -16.84 -2.07 -0.28
N LEU A 179 -15.80 -2.86 -0.49
CA LEU A 179 -15.93 -4.23 -0.98
C LEU A 179 -16.74 -5.11 -0.02
N LYS A 180 -16.59 -4.92 1.31
CA LYS A 180 -17.40 -5.59 2.33
C LYS A 180 -18.90 -5.26 2.21
N LEU A 181 -19.25 -4.03 1.81
CA LEU A 181 -20.64 -3.64 1.55
C LEU A 181 -21.20 -4.24 0.25
N ILE A 182 -20.35 -4.43 -0.76
CA ILE A 182 -20.74 -5.01 -2.05
C ILE A 182 -20.89 -6.53 -1.92
N LYS A 183 -19.92 -7.18 -1.27
CA LYS A 183 -19.87 -8.63 -1.03
C LYS A 183 -20.47 -8.96 0.34
N THR A 184 -21.78 -8.80 0.46
CA THR A 184 -22.54 -9.28 1.62
C THR A 184 -22.67 -10.80 1.61
N TYR A 185 -22.92 -11.43 2.76
CA TYR A 185 -23.11 -12.88 2.91
C TYR A 185 -24.10 -13.47 1.87
N ILE A 186 -25.21 -12.78 1.62
CA ILE A 186 -26.27 -13.19 0.67
C ILE A 186 -25.81 -13.06 -0.81
N ARG A 187 -24.78 -12.26 -1.09
CA ARG A 187 -24.22 -12.01 -2.44
C ARG A 187 -22.87 -12.68 -2.66
N SER A 188 -22.54 -13.67 -1.85
CA SER A 188 -21.24 -14.35 -1.87
C SER A 188 -20.99 -15.20 -3.13
N SER A 189 -22.04 -15.54 -3.89
CA SER A 189 -21.98 -16.34 -5.12
C SER A 189 -21.80 -15.53 -6.42
N MET A 190 -21.50 -14.23 -6.36
CA MET A 190 -21.35 -13.43 -7.58
C MET A 190 -20.05 -13.74 -8.35
N CYS A 191 -20.12 -13.69 -9.69
CA CYS A 191 -18.93 -13.82 -10.54
C CYS A 191 -17.95 -12.64 -10.34
N GLN A 192 -16.66 -12.91 -10.52
CA GLN A 192 -15.59 -11.94 -10.30
C GLN A 192 -15.75 -10.69 -11.18
N ASP A 193 -16.15 -10.84 -12.44
CA ASP A 193 -16.36 -9.70 -13.36
C ASP A 193 -17.40 -8.71 -12.83
N ARG A 194 -18.49 -9.25 -12.25
CA ARG A 194 -19.55 -8.43 -11.65
C ARG A 194 -19.07 -7.75 -10.38
N LEU A 195 -18.27 -8.44 -9.56
CA LEU A 195 -17.70 -7.87 -8.35
C LEU A 195 -16.77 -6.71 -8.67
N VAL A 196 -15.87 -6.89 -9.64
CA VAL A 196 -14.93 -5.85 -10.08
C VAL A 196 -15.71 -4.66 -10.62
N GLY A 197 -16.68 -4.86 -11.52
CA GLY A 197 -17.49 -3.76 -12.06
C GLY A 197 -18.22 -2.95 -10.99
N LEU A 198 -18.85 -3.62 -10.01
CA LEU A 198 -19.52 -2.94 -8.89
C LEU A 198 -18.53 -2.23 -7.97
N ALA A 199 -17.36 -2.82 -7.72
CA ALA A 199 -16.31 -2.20 -6.92
C ALA A 199 -15.79 -0.92 -7.60
N THR A 200 -15.52 -0.96 -8.90
CA THR A 200 -15.10 0.22 -9.68
C THR A 200 -16.13 1.34 -9.61
N LEU A 201 -17.43 1.02 -9.82
CA LEU A 201 -18.50 2.01 -9.69
C LEU A 201 -18.59 2.62 -8.28
N SER A 202 -18.38 1.82 -7.24
CA SER A 202 -18.43 2.30 -5.86
C SER A 202 -17.20 3.14 -5.48
N ILE A 203 -16.02 2.82 -5.99
CA ILE A 203 -14.78 3.59 -5.76
C ILE A 203 -14.92 4.94 -6.49
N GLU A 204 -15.29 4.90 -7.77
CA GLU A 204 -15.44 6.05 -8.66
C GLU A 204 -16.86 6.65 -8.64
N HIS A 205 -17.55 6.58 -7.50
CA HIS A 205 -18.95 7.01 -7.40
C HIS A 205 -19.17 8.46 -7.87
N LYS A 206 -18.21 9.36 -7.66
CA LYS A 206 -18.29 10.76 -8.12
C LYS A 206 -18.35 10.90 -9.64
N LEU A 207 -17.74 9.96 -10.37
CA LEU A 207 -17.82 9.90 -11.82
C LEU A 207 -19.10 9.19 -12.24
N ALA A 208 -19.47 8.10 -11.53
CA ALA A 208 -20.70 7.36 -11.79
C ALA A 208 -21.96 8.24 -11.63
N ASP A 209 -22.00 9.12 -10.63
CA ASP A 209 -23.11 10.05 -10.39
C ASP A 209 -23.30 11.07 -11.53
N LYS A 210 -22.27 11.30 -12.35
CA LYS A 210 -22.32 12.19 -13.52
C LYS A 210 -22.84 11.49 -14.78
N LEU A 211 -22.97 10.16 -14.76
CA LEU A 211 -23.44 9.40 -15.92
C LEU A 211 -24.96 9.48 -16.03
N ASP A 212 -25.48 9.79 -17.21
CA ASP A 212 -26.91 9.67 -17.49
C ASP A 212 -27.27 8.21 -17.77
N LEU A 213 -28.14 7.65 -16.93
CA LEU A 213 -28.66 6.30 -17.08
C LEU A 213 -29.44 6.13 -18.39
N LYS A 214 -30.10 7.18 -18.89
CA LYS A 214 -30.89 7.09 -20.13
C LYS A 214 -29.98 6.87 -21.34
N ASP A 215 -28.91 7.65 -21.44
CA ASP A 215 -27.91 7.51 -22.50
C ASP A 215 -27.22 6.14 -22.43
N LEU A 216 -26.93 5.66 -21.21
CA LEU A 216 -26.31 4.34 -21.00
C LEU A 216 -27.23 3.20 -21.47
N VAL A 217 -28.54 3.29 -21.22
CA VAL A 217 -29.52 2.29 -21.68
C VAL A 217 -29.58 2.27 -23.20
N ILE A 218 -29.54 3.43 -23.86
CA ILE A 218 -29.55 3.53 -25.32
C ILE A 218 -28.27 2.91 -25.91
N ASP A 219 -27.09 3.26 -25.39
CA ASP A 219 -25.81 2.70 -25.86
C ASP A 219 -25.74 1.18 -25.64
N PHE A 220 -26.22 0.69 -24.49
CA PHE A 220 -26.30 -0.74 -24.22
C PHE A 220 -27.23 -1.47 -25.18
N ALA A 221 -28.41 -0.89 -25.46
CA ALA A 221 -29.36 -1.45 -26.42
C ALA A 221 -28.77 -1.50 -27.84
N GLN A 222 -28.08 -0.45 -28.27
CA GLN A 222 -27.42 -0.39 -29.59
C GLN A 222 -26.29 -1.44 -29.70
N LYS A 223 -25.46 -1.61 -28.67
CA LYS A 223 -24.40 -2.63 -28.66
C LYS A 223 -24.95 -4.06 -28.65
N LYS A 224 -26.09 -4.29 -28.00
CA LYS A 224 -26.74 -5.62 -27.98
C LYS A 224 -27.46 -5.92 -29.30
N ALA A 225 -28.09 -4.94 -29.93
CA ALA A 225 -28.72 -5.07 -31.24
C ALA A 225 -27.71 -5.45 -32.33
N ARG A 226 -26.49 -4.91 -32.30
CA ARG A 226 -25.41 -5.25 -33.25
C ARG A 226 -24.85 -6.67 -33.11
N LYS A 227 -25.15 -7.38 -32.01
CA LYS A 227 -24.73 -8.78 -31.82
C LYS A 227 -25.76 -9.80 -32.33
N VAL A 228 -26.95 -9.36 -32.72
CA VAL A 228 -27.94 -10.23 -33.36
C VAL A 228 -27.67 -10.22 -34.86
N GLN A 229 -26.84 -11.15 -35.34
CA GLN A 229 -26.86 -11.49 -36.76
C GLN A 229 -28.09 -12.36 -37.00
N PHE A 230 -28.98 -11.88 -37.86
CA PHE A 230 -30.07 -12.68 -38.43
C PHE A 230 -29.51 -13.62 -39.50
#